data_AF-A0A8R2LVJ6-F1
#
_entry.id   AF-A0A8R2LVJ6-F1
#
_cell.length_a   1.000
_cell.length_b   1.000
_cell.length_c   1.000
_cell.angle_alpha   90.00
_cell.angle_beta   90.00
_cell.angle_gamma   90.00
#
_symmetry.space_group_name_H-M   'P 1'
#
loop_
_entity.id
_entity.type
_entity.pdbx_description
1 polymer ?
#
loop_
_entity_poly.entity_id
_entity_poly.type
_entity_poly.pdbx_seq_one_letter_code
_entity_poly.pdbx_strand_id
1 'polypeptide(L)'
;MGQIMGTYNTRHINLQSNEQPTFPPDVGFCFKRGQRKMIAREQDLISARIPVKYRDYCAHLLLDYNVCRYKHMPLLYRCAHERHAYLNCEQQDYVLRMKEFERERRLRERELRIKNSVHPCPY
;
A
#
# COMPACT_ATOMS: atom_id res chain seq x y z
N MET A 1 -10.89 8.85 -9.94
CA MET A 1 -12.32 8.50 -9.77
C MET A 1 -12.59 7.52 -8.61
N GLY A 2 -11.78 6.46 -8.41
CA GLY A 2 -12.05 5.45 -7.35
C GLY A 2 -12.03 5.95 -5.90
N GLN A 3 -11.18 6.93 -5.56
CA GLN A 3 -11.09 7.49 -4.20
C GLN A 3 -12.37 8.21 -3.76
N ILE A 4 -13.06 8.86 -4.70
CA ILE A 4 -14.26 9.64 -4.42
C ILE A 4 -15.37 8.71 -3.94
N MET A 5 -15.70 7.67 -4.71
CA MET A 5 -16.79 6.72 -4.36
C MET A 5 -16.52 5.91 -3.08
N GLY A 6 -15.26 5.56 -2.80
CA GLY A 6 -14.89 4.90 -1.55
C GLY A 6 -15.24 5.74 -0.33
N THR A 7 -14.92 7.04 -0.36
CA THR A 7 -15.19 7.96 0.75
C THR A 7 -16.68 8.18 0.99
N TYR A 8 -17.51 8.20 -0.07
CA TYR A 8 -18.97 8.36 0.07
C TYR A 8 -19.59 7.25 0.95
N ASN A 9 -19.18 6.00 0.74
CA ASN A 9 -19.71 4.86 1.49
C ASN A 9 -19.17 4.79 2.93
N THR A 10 -17.98 5.35 3.20
CA THR A 10 -17.35 5.34 4.53
C THR A 10 -17.55 6.61 5.35
N ARG A 11 -18.37 7.57 4.87
CA ARG A 11 -18.62 8.84 5.59
C ARG A 11 -19.15 8.65 7.00
N HIS A 12 -20.04 7.68 7.21
CA HIS A 12 -20.62 7.38 8.52
C HIS A 12 -19.57 6.97 9.57
N ILE A 13 -18.35 6.65 9.14
CA ILE A 13 -17.23 6.18 9.96
C ILE A 13 -16.05 7.17 9.93
N ASN A 14 -16.22 8.32 9.28
CA ASN A 14 -15.19 9.35 9.09
C ASN A 14 -13.84 8.80 8.59
N LEU A 15 -13.84 7.79 7.70
CA LEU A 15 -12.60 7.24 7.14
C LEU A 15 -12.24 7.92 5.82
N GLN A 16 -11.14 8.66 5.79
CA GLN A 16 -10.58 9.28 4.59
C GLN A 16 -9.44 8.43 4.00
N SER A 17 -9.15 8.58 2.71
CA SER A 17 -8.11 7.79 2.02
C SER A 17 -6.69 8.20 2.36
N ASN A 18 -6.48 9.43 2.84
CA ASN A 18 -5.16 10.01 3.11
C ASN A 18 -4.82 10.03 4.60
N GLU A 19 -5.71 9.52 5.45
CA GLU A 19 -5.49 9.42 6.89
C GLU A 19 -4.49 8.29 7.21
N GLN A 20 -3.73 8.48 8.29
CA GLN A 20 -2.89 7.42 8.85
C GLN A 20 -3.77 6.42 9.62
N PRO A 21 -3.38 5.14 9.65
CA PRO A 21 -4.15 4.11 10.35
C PRO A 21 -4.23 4.40 11.85
N THR A 22 -5.44 4.39 12.39
CA THR A 22 -5.67 4.71 13.81
C THR A 22 -5.36 3.53 14.75
N PHE A 23 -5.56 2.29 14.27
CA PHE A 23 -5.40 1.08 15.09
C PHE A 23 -3.99 0.49 14.99
N PRO A 24 -3.45 -0.09 16.09
CA PRO A 24 -2.16 -0.77 16.04
C PRO A 24 -2.15 -1.91 15.00
N PRO A 25 -0.98 -2.22 14.41
CA PRO A 25 -0.85 -3.23 13.37
C PRO A 25 -1.17 -4.65 13.88
N ASP A 26 -1.00 -4.91 15.17
CA ASP A 26 -1.16 -6.24 15.78
C ASP A 26 -2.63 -6.58 16.13
N VAL A 27 -3.54 -5.59 16.14
CA VAL A 27 -4.95 -5.81 16.51
C VAL A 27 -5.62 -6.80 15.56
N GLY A 28 -6.16 -7.89 16.11
CA GLY A 28 -6.86 -8.93 15.36
C GLY A 28 -5.97 -10.02 14.77
N PHE A 29 -4.66 -9.97 14.99
CA PHE A 29 -3.74 -11.04 14.65
C PHE A 29 -3.35 -11.82 15.91
N CYS A 30 -3.42 -13.15 15.86
CA CYS A 30 -2.97 -14.02 16.96
C CYS A 30 -1.44 -14.15 17.02
N PHE A 31 -0.73 -13.65 16.01
CA PHE A 31 0.72 -13.73 15.85
C PHE A 31 1.31 -12.35 15.51
N LYS A 32 2.62 -12.19 15.71
CA LYS A 32 3.33 -10.95 15.39
C LYS A 32 3.49 -10.80 13.88
N ARG A 33 3.00 -9.69 13.31
CA ARG A 33 3.13 -9.41 11.86
C ARG A 33 4.58 -9.08 11.52
N GLY A 34 5.15 -9.76 10.53
CA GLY A 34 6.49 -9.44 10.03
C GLY A 34 6.52 -8.10 9.28
N GLN A 35 7.60 -7.34 9.47
CA GLN A 35 7.83 -6.10 8.72
C GLN A 35 8.21 -6.41 7.26
N ARG A 36 7.81 -5.52 6.34
CA ARG A 36 8.19 -5.63 4.92
C ARG A 36 9.68 -5.32 4.81
N LYS A 37 10.43 -6.18 4.12
CA LYS A 37 11.86 -5.98 3.91
C LYS A 37 12.09 -5.23 2.59
N MET A 38 12.84 -4.14 2.64
CA MET A 38 13.33 -3.47 1.46
C MET A 38 14.55 -4.23 0.91
N ILE A 39 14.49 -4.61 -0.37
CA ILE A 39 15.56 -5.40 -1.03
C ILE A 39 16.65 -4.48 -1.57
N ALA A 40 16.27 -3.34 -2.16
CA ALA A 40 17.21 -2.36 -2.71
C ALA A 40 17.94 -1.60 -1.60
N ARG A 41 19.24 -1.36 -1.78
CA ARG A 41 20.01 -0.47 -0.90
C ARG A 41 19.75 0.98 -1.27
N GLU A 42 19.72 1.86 -0.28
CA GLU A 42 19.43 3.27 -0.50
C GLU A 42 20.49 3.98 -1.37
N GLN A 43 21.77 3.63 -1.18
CA GLN A 43 22.89 4.17 -1.96
C GLN A 43 22.72 3.89 -3.47
N ASP A 44 22.20 2.71 -3.82
CA ASP A 44 21.97 2.31 -5.22
C ASP A 44 20.82 3.12 -5.85
N LEU A 45 19.79 3.45 -5.08
CA LEU A 45 18.68 4.27 -5.56
C LEU A 45 19.08 5.73 -5.77
N ILE A 46 19.97 6.24 -4.90
CA ILE A 46 20.54 7.59 -5.03
C ILE A 46 21.46 7.66 -6.25
N SER A 47 22.34 6.68 -6.44
CA SER A 47 23.27 6.65 -7.59
C SER A 47 22.51 6.55 -8.92
N ALA A 48 21.43 5.78 -8.96
CA ALA A 48 20.53 5.68 -10.12
C ALA A 48 19.63 6.91 -10.34
N ARG A 49 19.72 7.95 -9.48
CA ARG A 49 18.93 9.18 -9.52
C ARG A 49 17.41 8.93 -9.56
N ILE A 50 16.94 7.90 -8.85
CA ILE A 50 15.51 7.60 -8.77
C ILE A 50 14.80 8.65 -7.89
N PRO A 51 13.71 9.29 -8.36
CA PRO A 51 12.93 10.23 -7.57
C PRO A 51 12.34 9.57 -6.32
N VAL A 52 12.20 10.33 -5.23
CA VAL A 52 11.71 9.82 -3.93
C VAL A 52 10.37 9.10 -4.04
N LYS A 53 9.48 9.57 -4.93
CA LYS A 53 8.18 8.96 -5.18
C LYS A 53 8.24 7.48 -5.62
N TYR A 54 9.34 7.07 -6.25
CA TYR A 54 9.51 5.70 -6.77
C TYR A 54 10.46 4.86 -5.92
N ARG A 55 10.87 5.35 -4.74
CA ARG A 55 11.76 4.64 -3.81
C ARG A 55 10.97 3.72 -2.87
N ASP A 56 10.07 2.93 -3.44
CA ASP A 56 9.20 2.00 -2.72
C ASP A 56 9.88 0.62 -2.56
N TYR A 57 9.20 -0.33 -1.91
CA TYR A 57 9.68 -1.71 -1.76
C TYR A 57 9.96 -2.40 -3.11
N CYS A 58 9.26 -1.98 -4.17
CA CYS A 58 9.41 -2.48 -5.55
C CYS A 58 10.58 -1.85 -6.34
N ALA A 59 11.34 -0.91 -5.77
CA ALA A 59 12.36 -0.14 -6.50
C ALA A 59 13.51 -0.99 -7.08
N HIS A 60 13.75 -2.18 -6.54
CA HIS A 60 14.73 -3.13 -7.07
C HIS A 60 14.40 -3.56 -8.51
N LEU A 61 13.13 -3.80 -8.83
CA LEU A 61 12.69 -4.15 -10.19
C LEU A 61 12.75 -2.94 -11.14
N LEU A 62 12.60 -1.73 -10.60
CA LEU A 62 12.75 -0.50 -11.39
C LEU A 62 14.19 -0.29 -11.83
N LEU A 63 15.16 -0.61 -10.96
CA LEU A 63 16.58 -0.63 -11.30
C LEU A 63 16.85 -1.59 -12.46
N ASP A 64 16.38 -2.83 -12.36
CA ASP A 64 16.54 -3.84 -13.41
C ASP A 64 15.96 -3.35 -14.74
N TYR A 65 14.74 -2.83 -14.72
CA TYR A 65 14.08 -2.26 -15.89
C TYR A 65 14.89 -1.11 -16.51
N ASN A 66 15.44 -0.20 -15.70
CA ASN A 66 16.28 0.88 -16.19
C ASN A 66 17.54 0.34 -16.87
N VAL A 67 18.20 -0.66 -16.29
CA VAL A 67 19.38 -1.31 -16.88
C VAL A 67 19.06 -1.89 -18.26
N CYS A 68 17.94 -2.59 -18.43
CA CYS A 68 17.53 -3.11 -19.74
C CYS A 68 17.24 -2.00 -20.73
N ARG A 69 16.57 -0.92 -20.31
CA ARG A 69 16.31 0.24 -21.18
C ARG A 69 17.60 0.84 -21.73
N TYR A 70 18.63 0.97 -20.89
CA TYR A 70 19.94 1.47 -21.33
C TYR A 70 20.61 0.53 -22.33
N LYS A 71 20.54 -0.80 -22.10
CA LYS A 71 21.18 -1.81 -22.97
C LYS A 71 20.51 -1.96 -24.33
N HIS A 72 19.19 -1.84 -24.40
CA HIS A 72 18.41 -2.14 -25.61
C HIS A 72 17.86 -0.93 -26.34
N MET A 73 18.28 0.29 -25.98
CA MET A 73 17.90 1.51 -26.71
C MET A 73 18.35 1.39 -28.19
N PRO A 74 17.47 1.63 -29.20
CA PRO A 74 16.11 2.16 -29.15
C PRO A 74 14.95 1.12 -29.05
N LEU A 75 15.26 -0.18 -29.11
CA LEU A 75 14.29 -1.29 -29.15
C LEU A 75 13.76 -1.67 -27.75
N LEU A 76 13.05 -0.73 -27.11
CA LEU A 76 12.53 -0.85 -25.73
C LEU A 76 11.53 -2.00 -25.51
N TYR A 77 10.87 -2.50 -26.55
CA TYR A 77 9.90 -3.60 -26.45
C TYR A 77 10.53 -4.90 -25.96
N ARG A 78 11.85 -5.08 -26.14
CA ARG A 78 12.58 -6.26 -25.63
C ARG A 78 12.58 -6.31 -24.10
N CYS A 79 12.39 -5.18 -23.43
CA CYS A 79 12.32 -5.08 -21.97
C CYS A 79 10.90 -5.28 -21.39
N ALA A 80 9.97 -5.86 -22.15
CA ALA A 80 8.58 -6.04 -21.72
C ALA A 80 8.45 -6.90 -20.46
N HIS A 81 9.26 -7.95 -20.31
CA HIS A 81 9.23 -8.85 -19.16
C HIS A 81 9.58 -8.12 -17.85
N GLU A 82 10.66 -7.34 -17.84
CA GLU A 82 11.09 -6.58 -16.67
C GLU A 82 10.09 -5.48 -16.30
N ARG A 83 9.56 -4.79 -17.31
CA ARG A 83 8.47 -3.82 -17.11
C ARG A 83 7.26 -4.49 -16.44
N HIS A 84 6.86 -5.66 -16.93
CA HIS A 84 5.72 -6.38 -16.37
C HIS A 84 5.99 -6.86 -14.94
N ALA A 85 7.22 -7.31 -14.63
CA ALA A 85 7.61 -7.67 -13.27
C ALA A 85 7.48 -6.47 -12.32
N TYR A 86 7.97 -5.30 -12.72
CA TYR A 86 7.81 -4.07 -11.94
C TYR A 86 6.34 -3.71 -11.68
N LEU A 87 5.52 -3.69 -12.74
CA LEU A 87 4.09 -3.38 -12.64
C LEU A 87 3.32 -4.36 -11.76
N ASN A 88 3.65 -5.65 -11.82
CA ASN A 88 3.07 -6.66 -10.95
C ASN A 88 3.38 -6.38 -9.49
N CYS A 89 4.61 -5.97 -9.18
CA CYS A 89 4.98 -5.59 -7.81
C CYS A 89 4.19 -4.36 -7.35
N GLU A 90 4.10 -3.30 -8.17
CA GLU A 90 3.30 -2.11 -7.84
C GLU A 90 1.81 -2.46 -7.61
N GLN A 91 1.27 -3.38 -8.41
CA GLN A 91 -0.10 -3.86 -8.25
C GLN A 91 -0.27 -4.61 -6.92
N GLN A 92 0.66 -5.48 -6.55
CA GLN A 92 0.64 -6.18 -5.27
C GLN A 92 0.72 -5.19 -4.09
N ASP A 93 1.55 -4.15 -4.20
CA ASP A 93 1.65 -3.08 -3.21
C ASP A 93 0.38 -2.24 -3.11
N TYR A 94 -0.28 -1.99 -4.23
CA TYR A 94 -1.60 -1.36 -4.24
C TYR A 94 -2.66 -2.23 -3.54
N VAL A 95 -2.69 -3.54 -3.82
CA VAL A 95 -3.60 -4.48 -3.15
C VAL A 95 -3.36 -4.52 -1.64
N LEU A 96 -2.10 -4.44 -1.18
CA LEU A 96 -1.79 -4.34 0.25
C LEU A 96 -2.38 -3.09 0.89
N ARG A 97 -2.26 -1.92 0.24
CA ARG A 97 -2.87 -0.67 0.71
C ARG A 97 -4.40 -0.75 0.76
N MET A 98 -5.02 -1.39 -0.23
CA MET A 98 -6.47 -1.63 -0.23
C MET A 98 -6.90 -2.51 0.95
N LYS A 99 -6.14 -3.56 1.27
CA LYS A 99 -6.40 -4.43 2.43
C LYS A 99 -6.27 -3.66 3.76
N GLU A 100 -5.31 -2.74 3.85
CA GLU A 100 -5.13 -1.90 5.05
C GLU A 100 -6.31 -0.92 5.23
N PHE A 101 -6.77 -0.30 4.15
CA PHE A 101 -7.96 0.54 4.16
C PHE A 101 -9.23 -0.22 4.59
N GLU A 102 -9.47 -1.41 4.01
CA GLU A 102 -10.60 -2.25 4.39
C GLU A 102 -10.51 -2.74 5.84
N ARG A 103 -9.30 -3.06 6.32
CA ARG A 103 -9.08 -3.44 7.71
C ARG A 103 -9.49 -2.31 8.64
N GLU A 104 -9.04 -1.09 8.38
CA GLU A 104 -9.38 0.06 9.21
C GLU A 104 -10.89 0.34 9.21
N ARG A 105 -11.52 0.29 8.03
CA ARG A 105 -12.96 0.42 7.89
C ARG A 105 -13.71 -0.58 8.79
N ARG A 106 -13.38 -1.87 8.72
CA ARG A 106 -14.06 -2.92 9.50
C ARG A 106 -13.82 -2.78 11.01
N LEU A 107 -12.64 -2.32 11.41
CA LEU A 107 -12.31 -2.08 12.82
C LEU A 107 -13.13 -0.92 13.39
N ARG A 108 -13.24 0.20 12.67
CA ARG A 108 -14.08 1.32 13.09
C ARG A 108 -15.57 0.94 13.11
N GLU A 109 -16.06 0.18 12.12
CA GLU A 109 -17.44 -0.36 12.13
C GLU A 109 -17.69 -1.28 13.34
N ARG A 110 -16.69 -2.07 13.77
CA ARG A 110 -16.79 -2.91 14.97
C ARG A 110 -16.83 -2.07 16.24
N GLU A 111 -16.01 -1.02 16.32
CA GLU A 111 -16.00 -0.11 17.46
C GLU A 111 -17.35 0.62 17.62
N LEU A 112 -17.92 1.09 16.52
CA LEU A 112 -19.27 1.69 16.50
C LEU A 112 -20.34 0.70 16.96
N ARG A 113 -20.28 -0.55 16.49
CA ARG A 113 -21.20 -1.61 16.94
C ARG A 113 -21.10 -1.88 18.44
N ILE A 114 -19.87 -1.93 18.98
CA ILE A 114 -19.65 -2.11 20.42
C ILE A 114 -20.22 -0.93 21.20
N LYS A 115 -19.90 0.31 20.79
CA LYS A 115 -20.45 1.54 21.40
C LYS A 115 -21.97 1.57 21.42
N ASN A 116 -22.62 1.14 20.33
CA ASN A 116 -24.08 1.08 20.24
C ASN A 116 -24.67 -0.05 21.08
N SER A 117 -24.00 -1.20 21.19
CA SER A 117 -24.47 -2.33 22.01
C SER A 117 -24.37 -2.08 23.51
N VAL A 118 -23.42 -1.24 23.94
CA VAL A 118 -23.29 -0.78 25.32
C VAL A 118 -24.19 0.44 25.51
N HIS A 119 -25.51 0.22 25.50
CA HIS A 119 -26.43 1.24 26.01
C HIS A 119 -26.24 1.34 27.53
N PRO A 120 -25.91 2.52 28.09
CA PRO A 120 -25.95 2.69 29.55
C PRO A 120 -27.38 2.41 30.00
N CYS A 121 -27.55 1.57 31.04
CA CYS A 121 -28.85 1.40 31.67
C CYS A 121 -29.47 2.78 31.90
N PRO A 122 -30.68 3.06 31.40
CA PRO A 122 -31.44 4.17 31.94
C PRO A 122 -31.67 3.84 33.42
N TYR A 123 -31.30 4.78 34.29
CA TYR A 123 -31.69 4.73 35.70
C TYR A 123 -33.21 4.53 35.81
#